data_AF-A0A358D8Y1-F1
#
_entry.id   AF-A0A358D8Y1-F1
#
_cell.length_a   1.000
_cell.length_b   1.000
_cell.length_c   1.000
_cell.angle_alpha   90.00
_cell.angle_beta   90.00
_cell.angle_gamma   90.00
#
_symmetry.space_group_name_H-M   'P 1'
#
loop_
_entity.id
_entity.type
_entity.pdbx_description
1 polymer ?
#
loop_
_entity_poly.entity_id
_entity_poly.type
_entity_poly.pdbx_seq_one_letter_code
_entity_poly.pdbx_strand_id
1 'polypeptide(L)'
;MVPTSRQDVALSPRRAPSSRRWRGVPRALGAWLADLTSPRVGVEPIASGTLTKVVGIWAIGRAVNFGLLWMFFEISRLADLGFGPFGIHVRSFLTFLTGWDADHYLNIARTGYPIRLPMEEGIVQTNDWAFLPVLPFLERVGSDLTGVNEGIIGVIVSIAASLGATLVLFLLLRRVTTPQASWWGIVLFTFAPLSFVYVLAYAESLFLLLVFTALLLAIKRQYLLILPVGVLAAYTRPASSLLRWVLASCSWCGGCSTAPIHSPGPSASALLRA
;
A
#
# COMPACT_ATOMS: atom_id res chain seq x y z
N MET A 1 32.07 -21.22 -26.62
CA MET A 1 30.92 -22.08 -26.28
C MET A 1 30.68 -21.97 -24.78
N VAL A 2 29.65 -21.24 -24.38
CA VAL A 2 29.24 -21.07 -22.97
C VAL A 2 28.12 -22.07 -22.71
N PRO A 3 28.20 -22.97 -21.72
CA PRO A 3 27.09 -23.84 -21.40
C PRO A 3 26.06 -23.02 -20.60
N THR A 4 24.89 -22.81 -21.20
CA THR A 4 23.69 -22.29 -20.54
C THR A 4 23.03 -23.41 -19.75
N SER A 5 23.38 -23.59 -18.47
CA SER A 5 22.57 -24.42 -17.59
C SER A 5 21.30 -23.65 -17.20
N ARG A 6 20.19 -23.91 -17.91
CA ARG A 6 18.84 -23.65 -17.39
C ARG A 6 18.73 -24.38 -16.06
N GLN A 7 18.76 -23.63 -14.97
CA GLN A 7 18.24 -24.14 -13.71
C GLN A 7 16.72 -24.04 -13.81
N ASP A 8 16.12 -25.13 -14.26
CA ASP A 8 14.70 -25.37 -14.06
C ASP A 8 14.47 -25.37 -12.55
N VAL A 9 13.93 -24.27 -12.03
CA VAL A 9 13.39 -24.20 -10.67
C VAL A 9 12.19 -25.14 -10.67
N ALA A 10 12.47 -26.43 -10.44
CA ALA A 10 11.46 -27.42 -10.17
C ALA A 10 10.77 -26.98 -8.88
N LEU A 11 9.64 -26.29 -9.03
CA LEU A 11 8.66 -26.11 -7.98
C LEU A 11 8.33 -27.52 -7.49
N SER A 12 8.91 -27.89 -6.34
CA SER A 12 8.65 -29.18 -5.72
C SER A 12 7.13 -29.41 -5.70
N PRO A 13 6.61 -30.52 -6.25
CA PRO A 13 5.18 -30.76 -6.24
C PRO A 13 4.73 -30.76 -4.79
N ARG A 14 3.88 -29.79 -4.43
CA ARG A 14 3.23 -29.76 -3.11
C ARG A 14 2.53 -31.10 -2.97
N ARG A 15 2.99 -31.95 -2.04
CA ARG A 15 2.25 -33.16 -1.68
C ARG A 15 0.84 -32.71 -1.27
N ALA A 16 -0.16 -33.06 -2.07
CA ALA A 16 -1.54 -32.84 -1.70
C ALA A 16 -1.80 -33.56 -0.37
N PRO A 17 -2.31 -32.86 0.66
CA PRO A 17 -2.61 -33.51 1.92
C PRO A 17 -3.72 -34.52 1.66
N SER A 18 -3.39 -35.80 1.86
CA SER A 18 -4.35 -36.90 1.75
C SER A 18 -5.57 -36.59 2.63
N SER A 19 -6.76 -36.74 2.06
CA SER A 19 -8.06 -36.55 2.71
C SER A 19 -8.18 -37.42 3.97
N ARG A 20 -7.75 -36.90 5.12
CA ARG A 20 -7.93 -37.54 6.42
C ARG A 20 -8.58 -36.59 7.40
N ARG A 21 -9.90 -36.77 7.48
CA ARG A 21 -10.75 -36.79 8.68
C ARG A 21 -10.31 -35.82 9.78
N TRP A 22 -11.05 -34.70 9.86
CA TRP A 22 -11.07 -33.70 10.91
C TRP A 22 -11.09 -34.31 12.32
N ARG A 23 -9.91 -34.65 12.84
CA ARG A 23 -9.70 -35.02 14.24
C ARG A 23 -8.53 -34.22 14.80
N GLY A 24 -8.88 -33.12 15.48
CA GLY A 24 -8.03 -32.42 16.41
C GLY A 24 -7.61 -31.02 15.99
N VAL A 25 -8.44 -30.03 16.33
CA VAL A 25 -8.05 -28.60 16.47
C VAL A 25 -6.63 -28.42 17.07
N PRO A 26 -6.20 -29.17 18.11
CA PRO A 26 -4.84 -29.06 18.66
C PRO A 26 -3.71 -29.47 17.70
N ARG A 27 -3.94 -30.40 16.75
CA ARG A 27 -2.92 -30.77 15.75
C ARG A 27 -2.82 -29.74 14.62
N ALA A 28 -3.93 -29.13 14.24
CA ALA A 28 -3.92 -28.01 13.30
C ALA A 28 -3.22 -26.78 13.91
N LEU A 29 -3.46 -26.50 15.19
CA LEU A 29 -2.74 -25.49 15.97
C LEU A 29 -1.25 -25.83 16.09
N GLY A 30 -0.89 -27.10 16.34
CA GLY A 30 0.49 -27.55 16.39
C GLY A 30 1.21 -27.44 15.05
N ALA A 31 0.55 -27.79 13.94
CA ALA A 31 1.10 -27.62 12.59
C ALA A 31 1.26 -26.14 12.22
N TRP A 32 0.31 -25.29 12.64
CA TRP A 32 0.39 -23.84 12.48
C TRP A 32 1.53 -23.23 13.30
N LEU A 33 1.71 -23.65 14.57
CA LEU A 33 2.82 -23.25 15.43
C LEU A 33 4.17 -23.73 14.89
N ALA A 34 4.25 -24.97 14.42
CA ALA A 34 5.48 -25.53 13.84
C ALA A 34 5.89 -24.80 12.55
N ASP A 35 4.90 -24.43 11.72
CA ASP A 35 5.12 -23.63 10.52
C ASP A 35 5.54 -22.18 10.87
N LEU A 36 5.04 -21.60 11.98
CA LEU A 36 5.50 -20.29 12.49
C LEU A 36 6.96 -20.32 12.95
N THR A 37 7.42 -21.44 13.52
CA THR A 37 8.79 -21.60 14.02
C THR A 37 9.79 -22.12 12.97
N SER A 38 9.32 -22.47 11.77
CA SER A 38 10.17 -23.04 10.73
C SER A 38 11.18 -22.01 10.17
N PRO A 39 12.50 -22.30 10.11
CA PRO A 39 13.47 -21.43 9.46
C PRO A 39 13.21 -21.42 7.94
N ARG A 40 12.83 -20.26 7.41
CA ARG A 40 12.53 -20.10 5.99
C ARG A 40 13.76 -19.56 5.24
N VAL A 41 14.33 -20.44 4.43
CA VAL A 41 15.55 -20.24 3.62
C VAL A 41 15.20 -19.66 2.26
N GLY A 42 16.07 -18.80 1.73
CA GLY A 42 16.07 -18.38 0.32
C GLY A 42 15.90 -16.89 0.11
N VAL A 43 16.81 -16.06 0.66
CA VAL A 43 16.96 -14.66 0.25
C VAL A 43 18.44 -14.46 0.01
N GLU A 44 18.84 -14.22 -1.24
CA GLU A 44 20.19 -13.78 -1.52
C GLU A 44 20.49 -12.54 -0.67
N PRO A 45 21.62 -12.51 0.05
CA PRO A 45 21.97 -11.38 0.89
C PRO A 45 22.00 -10.09 0.08
N ILE A 46 21.34 -9.06 0.60
CA ILE A 46 21.30 -7.74 -0.03
C ILE A 46 22.70 -7.13 0.10
N ALA A 47 23.35 -6.84 -1.02
CA ALA A 47 24.63 -6.16 -1.01
C ALA A 47 24.50 -4.77 -0.37
N SER A 48 25.51 -4.34 0.39
CA SER A 48 25.50 -3.13 1.23
C SER A 48 25.27 -1.81 0.47
N GLY A 49 25.40 -1.77 -0.86
CA GLY A 49 25.11 -0.59 -1.71
C GLY A 49 23.73 -0.60 -2.39
N THR A 50 22.91 -1.62 -2.16
CA THR A 50 21.64 -1.79 -2.88
C THR A 50 20.60 -0.75 -2.47
N LEU A 51 20.47 -0.49 -1.17
CA LEU A 51 19.49 0.48 -0.66
C LEU A 51 19.82 1.90 -1.12
N THR A 52 21.10 2.28 -1.16
CA THR A 52 21.54 3.58 -1.69
C THR A 52 21.10 3.78 -3.15
N LYS A 53 21.19 2.73 -3.98
CA LYS A 53 20.69 2.78 -5.35
C LYS A 53 19.16 2.96 -5.41
N VAL A 54 18.41 2.29 -4.53
CA VAL A 54 16.95 2.47 -4.42
C VAL A 54 16.61 3.91 -4.04
N VAL A 55 17.31 4.48 -3.05
CA VAL A 55 17.17 5.90 -2.68
C VAL A 55 17.50 6.81 -3.86
N GLY A 56 18.55 6.51 -4.62
CA GLY A 56 18.90 7.25 -5.83
C GLY A 56 17.80 7.24 -6.89
N ILE A 57 17.22 6.08 -7.19
CA ILE A 57 16.09 5.96 -8.13
C ILE A 57 14.89 6.76 -7.63
N TRP A 58 14.55 6.62 -6.35
CA TRP A 58 13.47 7.39 -5.72
C TRP A 58 13.72 8.90 -5.86
N ALA A 59 14.93 9.37 -5.55
CA ALA A 59 15.30 10.78 -5.60
C ALA A 59 15.16 11.36 -7.01
N ILE A 60 15.62 10.62 -8.04
CA ILE A 60 15.45 11.03 -9.44
C ILE A 60 13.95 11.16 -9.77
N GLY A 61 13.14 10.16 -9.41
CA GLY A 61 11.70 10.23 -9.65
C GLY A 61 10.99 11.35 -8.89
N ARG A 62 11.43 11.66 -7.66
CA ARG A 62 10.91 12.81 -6.91
C ARG A 62 11.30 14.13 -7.56
N ALA A 63 12.53 14.26 -8.05
CA ALA A 63 12.98 15.45 -8.77
C ALA A 63 12.18 15.66 -10.06
N VAL A 64 11.92 14.60 -10.83
CA VAL A 64 11.08 14.66 -12.03
C VAL A 64 9.65 15.09 -11.68
N ASN A 65 9.05 14.49 -10.65
CA ASN A 65 7.70 14.85 -10.21
C ASN A 65 7.62 16.29 -9.70
N PHE A 66 8.61 16.73 -8.94
CA PHE A 66 8.71 18.12 -8.47
C PHE A 66 8.83 19.09 -9.64
N GLY A 67 9.69 18.79 -10.63
CA GLY A 67 9.82 19.59 -11.84
C GLY A 67 8.53 19.64 -12.67
N LEU A 68 7.82 18.52 -12.78
CA LEU A 68 6.53 18.46 -13.45
C LEU A 68 5.48 19.32 -12.74
N LEU A 69 5.36 19.19 -11.41
CA LEU A 69 4.44 20.00 -10.61
C LEU A 69 4.81 21.49 -10.66
N TRP A 70 6.10 21.82 -10.65
CA TRP A 70 6.58 23.19 -10.81
C TRP A 70 6.19 23.77 -12.18
N MET A 71 6.36 22.99 -13.26
CA MET A 71 5.92 23.39 -14.59
C MET A 71 4.42 23.66 -14.63
N PHE A 72 3.60 22.77 -14.05
CA PHE A 72 2.14 22.98 -13.98
C PHE A 72 1.78 24.20 -13.13
N PHE A 73 2.47 24.42 -12.01
CA PHE A 73 2.28 25.61 -11.18
C PHE A 73 2.53 26.90 -11.97
N GLU A 74 3.62 27.01 -12.71
CA GLU A 74 3.92 28.20 -13.52
C GLU A 74 2.88 28.40 -14.63
N ILE A 75 2.40 27.33 -15.26
CA ILE A 75 1.30 27.41 -16.24
C ILE A 75 0.02 27.94 -15.58
N SER A 76 -0.38 27.37 -14.45
CA SER A 76 -1.58 27.81 -13.71
C SER A 76 -1.46 29.26 -13.24
N ARG A 77 -0.28 29.67 -12.77
CA ARG A 77 0.02 31.03 -12.33
C ARG A 77 -0.05 32.04 -13.48
N LEU A 78 0.47 31.70 -14.66
CA LEU A 78 0.46 32.57 -15.84
C LEU A 78 -0.92 32.66 -16.49
N ALA A 79 -1.70 31.59 -16.42
CA ALA A 79 -3.06 31.52 -16.97
C ALA A 79 -4.16 31.98 -16.00
N ASP A 80 -3.78 32.43 -14.79
CA ASP A 80 -4.68 32.86 -13.70
C ASP A 80 -5.80 31.84 -13.39
N LEU A 81 -5.44 30.55 -13.46
CA LEU A 81 -6.37 29.46 -13.20
C LEU A 81 -6.52 29.26 -11.68
N GLY A 82 -7.76 29.28 -11.19
CA GLY A 82 -8.07 28.85 -9.83
C GLY A 82 -7.75 27.37 -9.63
N PHE A 83 -7.23 27.01 -8.45
CA PHE A 83 -6.87 25.63 -8.10
C PHE A 83 -7.49 25.23 -6.75
N GLY A 84 -7.99 24.00 -6.67
CA GLY A 84 -8.64 23.46 -5.46
C GLY A 84 -10.15 23.76 -5.36
N PRO A 85 -10.86 23.13 -4.40
CA PRO A 85 -12.30 23.25 -4.18
C PRO A 85 -12.79 24.68 -4.02
N PHE A 86 -11.95 25.55 -3.48
CA PHE A 86 -12.27 26.95 -3.18
C PHE A 86 -11.85 27.93 -4.29
N GLY A 87 -11.33 27.44 -5.43
CA GLY A 87 -10.94 28.28 -6.57
C GLY A 87 -9.88 29.33 -6.21
N ILE A 88 -8.99 29.01 -5.26
CA ILE A 88 -7.98 29.97 -4.79
C ILE A 88 -6.96 30.17 -5.91
N HIS A 89 -6.67 31.43 -6.24
CA HIS A 89 -5.66 31.78 -7.23
C HIS A 89 -4.28 31.36 -6.71
N VAL A 90 -3.55 30.61 -7.52
CA VAL A 90 -2.30 29.97 -7.10
C VAL A 90 -1.16 30.99 -7.03
N ARG A 91 -1.00 31.64 -5.88
CA ARG A 91 0.04 32.66 -5.69
C ARG A 91 1.40 32.09 -5.30
N SER A 92 1.42 30.92 -4.66
CA SER A 92 2.64 30.28 -4.18
C SER A 92 2.66 28.80 -4.54
N PHE A 93 3.87 28.26 -4.71
CA PHE A 93 4.04 26.84 -5.00
C PHE A 93 3.57 25.95 -3.84
N LEU A 94 3.70 26.42 -2.59
CA LEU A 94 3.17 25.68 -1.44
C LEU A 94 1.64 25.56 -1.53
N THR A 95 0.94 26.65 -1.85
CA THR A 95 -0.52 26.63 -2.08
C THR A 95 -0.92 25.68 -3.20
N PHE A 96 -0.08 25.52 -4.22
CA PHE A 96 -0.29 24.53 -5.27
C PHE A 96 -0.14 23.09 -4.74
N LEU A 97 0.90 22.82 -3.96
CA LEU A 97 1.16 21.49 -3.38
C LEU A 97 0.14 21.08 -2.31
N THR A 98 -0.47 22.06 -1.65
CA THR A 98 -1.47 21.87 -0.61
C THR A 98 -2.90 22.14 -1.06
N GLY A 99 -3.13 22.29 -2.36
CA GLY A 99 -4.48 22.47 -2.89
C GLY A 99 -5.25 21.16 -2.98
N TRP A 100 -6.54 21.26 -3.29
CA TRP A 100 -7.43 20.11 -3.50
C TRP A 100 -7.69 19.31 -2.23
N ASP A 101 -7.37 18.01 -2.21
CA ASP A 101 -7.66 17.15 -1.05
C ASP A 101 -6.82 17.57 0.16
N ALA A 102 -5.66 18.18 -0.07
CA ALA A 102 -4.80 18.72 0.99
C ALA A 102 -5.45 19.89 1.74
N ASP A 103 -6.32 20.69 1.11
CA ASP A 103 -7.03 21.76 1.80
C ASP A 103 -7.93 21.20 2.92
N HIS A 104 -8.57 20.07 2.68
CA HIS A 104 -9.39 19.38 3.68
C HIS A 104 -8.54 18.85 4.84
N TYR A 105 -7.40 18.20 4.56
CA TYR A 105 -6.50 17.72 5.62
C TYR A 105 -5.99 18.87 6.50
N LEU A 106 -5.59 19.98 5.88
CA LEU A 106 -5.13 21.17 6.60
C LEU A 106 -6.24 21.85 7.41
N ASN A 107 -7.46 21.90 6.86
CA ASN A 107 -8.59 22.46 7.60
C ASN A 107 -8.89 21.64 8.87
N ILE A 108 -8.85 20.30 8.76
CA ILE A 108 -9.01 19.39 9.89
C ILE A 108 -7.87 19.56 10.89
N ALA A 109 -6.62 19.70 10.44
CA ALA A 109 -5.47 19.90 11.31
C ALA A 109 -5.62 21.18 12.16
N ARG A 110 -6.06 22.27 11.53
CA ARG A 110 -6.21 23.59 12.17
C ARG A 110 -7.45 23.72 13.04
N THR A 111 -8.61 23.33 12.51
CA THR A 111 -9.92 23.61 13.12
C THR A 111 -10.62 22.38 13.70
N GLY A 112 -10.15 21.18 13.37
CA GLY A 112 -10.79 19.92 13.74
C GLY A 112 -11.97 19.58 12.83
N TYR A 113 -12.71 18.52 13.18
CA TYR A 113 -13.89 18.11 12.42
C TYR A 113 -15.10 19.02 12.70
N PRO A 114 -15.87 19.42 11.68
CA PRO A 114 -17.06 20.24 11.86
C PRO A 114 -18.15 19.46 12.59
N ILE A 115 -18.76 20.08 13.61
CA ILE A 115 -19.84 19.49 14.43
C ILE A 115 -21.18 19.43 13.66
N ARG A 116 -21.40 20.36 12.74
CA ARG A 116 -22.56 20.42 11.87
C ARG A 116 -22.12 20.17 10.44
N LEU A 117 -22.83 19.28 9.75
CA LEU A 117 -22.58 18.99 8.34
C LEU A 117 -23.09 20.17 7.49
N PRO A 118 -22.27 20.70 6.56
CA PRO A 118 -22.74 21.71 5.62
C PRO A 118 -23.82 21.10 4.73
N MET A 119 -25.00 21.73 4.72
CA MET A 119 -26.13 21.34 3.91
C MET A 119 -26.59 22.56 3.11
N GLU A 120 -26.81 22.37 1.81
CA GLU A 120 -27.39 23.37 0.94
C GLU A 120 -28.57 22.72 0.23
N GLU A 121 -29.75 23.36 0.31
CA GLU A 121 -31.00 22.85 -0.28
C GLU A 121 -31.39 21.41 0.15
N GLY A 122 -30.96 20.99 1.34
CA GLY A 122 -31.21 19.64 1.86
C GLY A 122 -30.24 18.57 1.33
N ILE A 123 -29.24 18.95 0.54
CA ILE A 123 -28.17 18.08 0.05
C ILE A 123 -26.91 18.30 0.89
N VAL A 124 -26.28 17.20 1.30
CA VAL A 124 -25.00 17.23 2.03
C VAL A 124 -23.90 17.65 1.08
N GLN A 125 -23.22 18.74 1.40
CA GLN A 125 -22.11 19.26 0.61
C GLN A 125 -20.81 18.48 0.89
N THR A 126 -19.81 18.68 0.03
CA THR A 126 -18.47 18.12 0.25
C THR A 126 -17.94 18.57 1.62
N ASN A 127 -17.46 17.61 2.40
CA ASN A 127 -17.17 17.82 3.80
C ASN A 127 -15.93 17.06 4.27
N ASP A 128 -15.32 17.61 5.31
CA ASP A 128 -14.09 17.12 5.90
C ASP A 128 -14.22 15.72 6.54
N TRP A 129 -15.44 15.29 6.84
CA TRP A 129 -15.71 13.95 7.37
C TRP A 129 -15.33 12.81 6.41
N ALA A 130 -15.18 13.08 5.13
CA ALA A 130 -14.66 12.11 4.17
C ALA A 130 -13.15 11.85 4.33
N PHE A 131 -12.43 12.75 4.99
CA PHE A 131 -10.99 12.69 5.20
C PHE A 131 -10.66 12.17 6.60
N LEU A 132 -9.74 11.22 6.68
CA LEU A 132 -9.46 10.47 7.90
C LEU A 132 -8.33 11.11 8.73
N PRO A 133 -8.28 10.85 10.06
CA PRO A 133 -7.57 11.74 10.99
C PRO A 133 -6.05 11.54 11.04
N VAL A 134 -5.50 10.48 10.48
CA VAL A 134 -4.06 10.16 10.68
C VAL A 134 -3.15 11.22 10.07
N LEU A 135 -3.40 11.67 8.84
CA LEU A 135 -2.57 12.70 8.21
C LEU A 135 -2.73 14.07 8.90
N PRO A 136 -3.95 14.59 9.13
CA PRO A 136 -4.15 15.86 9.85
C PRO A 136 -3.53 15.86 11.26
N PHE A 137 -3.58 14.71 11.95
CA PHE A 137 -2.94 14.57 13.26
C PHE A 137 -1.42 14.69 13.16
N LEU A 138 -0.79 14.05 12.17
CA LEU A 138 0.66 14.17 11.95
C LEU A 138 1.06 15.60 11.55
N GLU A 139 0.26 16.27 10.73
CA GLU A 139 0.46 17.66 10.33
C GLU A 139 0.40 18.60 11.54
N ARG A 140 -0.63 18.45 12.37
CA ARG A 140 -0.82 19.25 13.59
C ARG A 140 0.30 19.00 14.60
N VAL A 141 0.60 17.74 14.94
CA VAL A 141 1.66 17.41 15.89
C VAL A 141 3.03 17.88 15.38
N GLY A 142 3.30 17.71 14.08
CA GLY A 142 4.54 18.21 13.50
C GLY A 142 4.63 19.74 13.55
N SER A 143 3.53 20.45 13.29
CA SER A 143 3.45 21.91 13.40
C SER A 143 3.67 22.35 14.85
N ASP A 144 2.97 21.75 15.81
CA ASP A 144 3.08 22.06 17.24
C ASP A 144 4.50 21.84 17.78
N LEU A 145 5.22 20.83 17.28
CA LEU A 145 6.58 20.50 17.72
C LEU A 145 7.67 21.37 17.07
N THR A 146 7.48 21.81 15.82
CA THR A 146 8.53 22.49 15.04
C THR A 146 8.26 23.97 14.82
N GLY A 147 7.02 24.43 15.03
CA GLY A 147 6.55 25.77 14.67
C GLY A 147 6.43 26.01 13.16
N VAL A 148 6.55 24.96 12.34
CA VAL A 148 6.48 25.05 10.87
C VAL A 148 5.04 24.89 10.42
N ASN A 149 4.65 25.60 9.35
CA ASN A 149 3.30 25.52 8.77
C ASN A 149 2.86 24.07 8.50
N GLU A 150 1.60 23.75 8.83
CA GLU A 150 1.02 22.39 8.69
C GLU A 150 1.15 21.85 7.26
N GLY A 151 1.02 22.71 6.24
CA GLY A 151 1.13 22.34 4.84
C GLY A 151 2.54 21.88 4.45
N ILE A 152 3.56 22.50 5.02
CA ILE A 152 4.96 22.09 4.81
C ILE A 152 5.19 20.73 5.49
N ILE A 153 4.66 20.55 6.70
CA ILE A 153 4.73 19.26 7.41
C ILE A 153 4.03 18.17 6.59
N GLY A 154 2.84 18.44 6.03
CA GLY A 154 2.12 17.50 5.16
C GLY A 154 2.95 17.05 3.96
N VAL A 155 3.56 18.01 3.24
CA VAL A 155 4.47 17.71 2.11
C VAL A 155 5.68 16.87 2.57
N ILE A 156 6.31 17.22 3.70
CA ILE A 156 7.45 16.47 4.25
C ILE A 156 7.02 15.03 4.58
N VAL A 157 5.87 14.86 5.24
CA VAL A 157 5.32 13.55 5.59
C VAL A 157 5.06 12.73 4.33
N SER A 158 4.46 13.32 3.29
CA SER A 158 4.23 12.64 2.02
C SER A 158 5.52 12.17 1.36
N ILE A 159 6.52 13.05 1.26
CA ILE A 159 7.82 12.74 0.64
C ILE A 159 8.53 11.65 1.46
N ALA A 160 8.60 11.80 2.77
CA ALA A 160 9.22 10.82 3.67
C ALA A 160 8.50 9.45 3.61
N ALA A 161 7.16 9.45 3.62
CA ALA A 161 6.37 8.25 3.49
C ALA A 161 6.57 7.58 2.13
N SER A 162 6.73 8.35 1.04
CA SER A 162 7.00 7.81 -0.29
C SER A 162 8.36 7.11 -0.36
N LEU A 163 9.38 7.65 0.31
CA LEU A 163 10.69 7.02 0.43
C LEU A 163 10.57 5.69 1.19
N GLY A 164 9.90 5.73 2.34
CA GLY A 164 9.62 4.53 3.12
C GLY A 164 8.88 3.48 2.30
N ALA A 165 7.82 3.88 1.57
CA ALA A 165 7.03 3.00 0.73
C ALA A 165 7.89 2.33 -0.34
N THR A 166 8.75 3.10 -1.02
CA THR A 166 9.67 2.55 -2.03
C THR A 166 10.66 1.55 -1.43
N LEU A 167 11.23 1.84 -0.26
CA LEU A 167 12.15 0.94 0.43
C LEU A 167 11.46 -0.35 0.88
N VAL A 168 10.28 -0.24 1.48
CA VAL A 168 9.51 -1.41 1.93
C VAL A 168 9.02 -2.23 0.73
N LEU A 169 8.60 -1.58 -0.35
CA LEU A 169 8.24 -2.25 -1.60
C LEU A 169 9.44 -3.01 -2.19
N PHE A 170 10.64 -2.43 -2.18
CA PHE A 170 11.84 -3.15 -2.62
C PHE A 170 12.05 -4.42 -1.81
N LEU A 171 12.02 -4.29 -0.49
CA LEU A 171 12.23 -5.41 0.43
C LEU A 171 11.14 -6.47 0.26
N LEU A 172 9.89 -6.06 0.03
CA LEU A 172 8.77 -6.95 -0.26
C LEU A 172 9.02 -7.72 -1.56
N LEU A 173 9.33 -7.03 -2.65
CA LEU A 173 9.55 -7.66 -3.95
C LEU A 173 10.76 -8.60 -3.92
N ARG A 174 11.85 -8.22 -3.25
CA ARG A 174 13.02 -9.09 -3.06
C ARG A 174 12.71 -10.41 -2.33
N ARG A 175 11.59 -10.52 -1.62
CA ARG A 175 11.16 -11.74 -0.92
C ARG A 175 10.21 -12.60 -1.76
N VAL A 176 9.59 -12.06 -2.80
CA VAL A 176 8.53 -12.73 -3.57
C VAL A 176 8.92 -12.96 -5.02
N THR A 177 9.81 -12.14 -5.58
CA THR A 177 10.14 -12.11 -7.00
C THR A 177 11.65 -12.19 -7.25
N THR A 178 12.02 -12.25 -8.54
CA THR A 178 13.42 -12.26 -8.96
C THR A 178 14.09 -10.90 -8.75
N PRO A 179 15.44 -10.86 -8.63
CA PRO A 179 16.21 -9.63 -8.51
C PRO A 179 15.84 -8.55 -9.54
N GLN A 180 15.74 -8.93 -10.81
CA GLN A 180 15.44 -8.01 -11.89
C GLN A 180 14.02 -7.45 -11.81
N ALA A 181 13.03 -8.30 -11.48
CA ALA A 181 11.64 -7.86 -11.31
C ALA A 181 11.49 -6.88 -10.14
N SER A 182 12.27 -7.05 -9.05
CA SER A 182 12.24 -6.13 -7.91
C SER A 182 12.70 -4.71 -8.26
N TRP A 183 13.70 -4.58 -9.14
CA TRP A 183 14.17 -3.27 -9.63
C TRP A 183 13.15 -2.60 -10.53
N TRP A 184 12.60 -3.33 -11.50
CA TRP A 184 11.57 -2.80 -12.37
C TRP A 184 10.31 -2.39 -11.61
N GLY A 185 9.91 -3.14 -10.59
CA GLY A 185 8.79 -2.78 -9.74
C GLY A 185 8.96 -1.40 -9.07
N ILE A 186 10.17 -1.07 -8.61
CA ILE A 186 10.45 0.25 -8.02
C ILE A 186 10.49 1.34 -9.07
N VAL A 187 11.12 1.09 -10.21
CA VAL A 187 11.16 2.06 -11.31
C VAL A 187 9.73 2.40 -11.73
N LEU A 188 8.90 1.39 -11.97
CA LEU A 188 7.49 1.59 -12.33
C LEU A 188 6.72 2.30 -11.23
N PHE A 189 6.91 1.95 -9.96
CA PHE A 189 6.28 2.65 -8.83
C PHE A 189 6.69 4.13 -8.75
N THR A 190 7.97 4.40 -8.99
CA THR A 190 8.58 5.73 -8.85
C THR A 190 8.23 6.67 -9.99
N PHE A 191 8.11 6.13 -11.22
CA PHE A 191 7.81 6.86 -12.45
C PHE A 191 6.39 6.60 -12.97
N ALA A 192 5.50 6.05 -12.14
CA ALA A 192 4.10 5.86 -12.52
C ALA A 192 3.46 7.21 -12.92
N PRO A 193 2.49 7.23 -13.84
CA PRO A 193 1.82 8.47 -14.23
C PRO A 193 1.21 9.25 -13.06
N LEU A 194 0.74 8.53 -12.02
CA LEU A 194 0.17 9.11 -10.80
C LEU A 194 1.21 9.35 -9.69
N SER A 195 2.50 9.21 -9.98
CA SER A 195 3.56 9.31 -8.96
C SER A 195 3.80 10.75 -8.46
N PHE A 196 3.26 11.76 -9.14
CA PHE A 196 3.28 13.16 -8.67
C PHE A 196 2.51 13.33 -7.35
N VAL A 197 1.51 12.48 -7.10
CA VAL A 197 0.71 12.51 -5.86
C VAL A 197 1.58 12.29 -4.62
N TYR A 198 2.74 11.61 -4.76
CA TYR A 198 3.61 11.41 -3.59
C TYR A 198 4.39 12.66 -3.14
N VAL A 199 4.28 13.77 -3.88
CA VAL A 199 4.85 15.08 -3.52
C VAL A 199 3.81 15.99 -2.88
N LEU A 200 2.53 15.82 -3.21
CA LEU A 200 1.43 16.61 -2.64
C LEU A 200 1.22 16.26 -1.15
N ALA A 201 0.63 17.17 -0.37
CA ALA A 201 0.28 16.95 1.05
C ALA A 201 -0.93 15.99 1.20
N TYR A 202 -0.76 14.76 0.69
CA TYR A 202 -1.80 13.77 0.44
C TYR A 202 -1.50 12.48 1.22
N ALA A 203 -2.54 11.79 1.69
CA ALA A 203 -2.40 10.61 2.55
C ALA A 203 -1.95 9.34 1.81
N GLU A 204 -1.91 9.38 0.48
CA GLU A 204 -1.56 8.30 -0.45
C GLU A 204 -0.25 7.61 -0.11
N SER A 205 0.81 8.40 0.04
CA SER A 205 2.16 7.89 0.29
C SER A 205 2.23 7.15 1.63
N LEU A 206 1.56 7.71 2.64
CA LEU A 206 1.47 7.14 3.98
C LEU A 206 0.67 5.83 3.97
N PHE A 207 -0.47 5.82 3.28
CA PHE A 207 -1.27 4.61 3.10
C PHE A 207 -0.47 3.50 2.41
N LEU A 208 0.23 3.80 1.31
CA LEU A 208 1.05 2.82 0.59
C LEU A 208 2.19 2.28 1.45
N LEU A 209 2.87 3.14 2.22
CA LEU A 209 3.88 2.70 3.18
C LEU A 209 3.29 1.70 4.19
N LEU A 210 2.14 2.02 4.78
CA LEU A 210 1.50 1.14 5.77
C LEU A 210 1.04 -0.18 5.14
N VAL A 211 0.46 -0.16 3.94
CA VAL A 211 0.04 -1.36 3.21
C VAL A 211 1.24 -2.24 2.85
N PHE A 212 2.29 -1.69 2.27
CA PHE A 212 3.49 -2.47 1.95
C PHE A 212 4.17 -3.01 3.21
N THR A 213 4.13 -2.26 4.31
CA THR A 213 4.63 -2.71 5.60
C THR A 213 3.77 -3.87 6.13
N ALA A 214 2.45 -3.77 6.07
CA ALA A 214 1.54 -4.85 6.46
C ALA A 214 1.77 -6.12 5.63
N LEU A 215 1.96 -5.99 4.32
CA LEU A 215 2.29 -7.11 3.43
C LEU A 215 3.67 -7.71 3.77
N LEU A 216 4.67 -6.88 4.05
CA LEU A 216 5.99 -7.35 4.43
C LEU A 216 5.93 -8.09 5.79
N LEU A 217 5.17 -7.59 6.75
CA LEU A 217 4.92 -8.24 8.03
C LEU A 217 4.14 -9.55 7.87
N ALA A 218 3.19 -9.61 6.93
CA ALA A 218 2.45 -10.83 6.60
C ALA A 218 3.39 -11.91 6.05
N ILE A 219 4.33 -11.55 5.18
CA ILE A 219 5.36 -12.47 4.68
C ILE A 219 6.30 -12.90 5.81
N LYS A 220 6.67 -11.98 6.70
CA LYS A 220 7.44 -12.28 7.93
C LYS A 220 6.63 -13.03 8.99
N ARG A 221 5.34 -13.26 8.77
CA ARG A 221 4.38 -13.90 9.70
C ARG A 221 4.25 -13.22 11.06
N GLN A 222 4.57 -11.93 11.13
CA GLN A 222 4.43 -11.13 12.34
C GLN A 222 3.01 -10.57 12.44
N TYR A 223 2.02 -11.47 12.50
CA TYR A 223 0.60 -11.10 12.41
C TYR A 223 0.12 -10.14 13.51
N LEU A 224 0.73 -10.21 14.70
CA LEU A 224 0.45 -9.28 15.79
C LEU A 224 0.80 -7.83 15.44
N LEU A 225 1.89 -7.61 14.69
CA LEU A 225 2.30 -6.28 14.24
C LEU A 225 1.43 -5.75 13.09
N ILE A 226 0.71 -6.63 12.38
CA ILE A 226 -0.21 -6.22 11.32
C ILE A 226 -1.44 -5.53 11.90
N LEU A 227 -1.87 -5.89 13.12
CA LEU A 227 -3.04 -5.27 13.76
C LEU A 227 -2.89 -3.75 13.91
N PRO A 228 -1.86 -3.20 14.60
CA PRO A 228 -1.71 -1.75 14.73
C PRO A 228 -1.46 -1.07 13.38
N VAL A 229 -0.67 -1.68 12.49
CA VAL A 229 -0.40 -1.12 11.16
C VAL A 229 -1.66 -1.06 10.29
N GLY A 230 -2.49 -2.11 10.35
CA GLY A 230 -3.75 -2.20 9.62
C GLY A 230 -4.80 -1.23 10.15
N VAL A 231 -4.85 -1.01 11.46
CA VAL A 231 -5.68 0.04 12.07
C VAL A 231 -5.23 1.41 11.60
N LEU A 232 -3.93 1.72 11.66
CA LEU A 232 -3.42 3.00 11.15
C LEU A 232 -3.72 3.18 9.66
N ALA A 233 -3.53 2.14 8.85
CA ALA A 233 -3.86 2.17 7.42
C ALA A 233 -5.37 2.41 7.21
N ALA A 234 -6.22 1.83 8.06
CA ALA A 234 -7.66 2.02 8.00
C ALA A 234 -8.06 3.48 8.21
N TYR A 235 -7.38 4.18 9.11
CA TYR A 235 -7.59 5.60 9.42
C TYR A 235 -6.79 6.57 8.53
N THR A 236 -6.21 6.13 7.41
CA THR A 236 -5.54 7.03 6.45
C THR A 236 -6.39 7.32 5.20
N ARG A 237 -7.12 6.33 4.66
CA ARG A 237 -8.08 6.55 3.56
C ARG A 237 -9.35 5.72 3.69
N PRO A 238 -10.53 6.23 3.30
CA PRO A 238 -11.80 5.48 3.33
C PRO A 238 -11.80 4.23 2.42
N ALA A 239 -10.96 4.22 1.38
CA ALA A 239 -10.72 3.05 0.51
C ALA A 239 -10.15 1.82 1.25
N SER A 240 -9.66 1.99 2.48
CA SER A 240 -9.13 0.93 3.33
C SER A 240 -10.19 -0.04 3.86
N SER A 241 -11.48 0.26 3.67
CA SER A 241 -12.57 -0.69 3.91
C SER A 241 -12.31 -2.03 3.20
N LEU A 242 -11.62 -2.01 2.04
CA LEU A 242 -11.18 -3.21 1.32
C LEU A 242 -10.08 -3.99 2.03
N LEU A 243 -9.17 -3.34 2.76
CA LEU A 243 -8.16 -4.03 3.57
C LEU A 243 -8.79 -4.75 4.76
N ARG A 244 -9.87 -4.18 5.34
CA ARG A 244 -10.71 -4.87 6.33
C ARG A 244 -11.32 -6.14 5.75
N TRP A 245 -11.80 -6.10 4.50
CA TRP A 245 -12.29 -7.29 3.80
C TRP A 245 -11.20 -8.28 3.46
N VAL A 246 -9.99 -7.85 3.07
CA VAL A 246 -8.86 -8.75 2.78
C VAL A 246 -8.33 -9.41 4.05
N LEU A 247 -8.25 -8.69 5.18
CA LEU A 247 -7.88 -9.27 6.47
C LEU A 247 -8.99 -10.18 7.02
N ALA A 248 -10.26 -9.81 6.84
CA ALA A 248 -11.41 -10.65 7.18
C ALA A 248 -11.46 -11.90 6.30
N SER A 249 -11.18 -11.80 4.99
CA SER A 249 -11.15 -12.95 4.08
C SER A 249 -9.89 -13.79 4.22
N CYS A 250 -8.76 -13.24 4.68
CA CYS A 250 -7.63 -14.07 5.15
C CYS A 250 -7.97 -14.84 6.43
N SER A 251 -8.83 -14.29 7.31
CA SER A 251 -9.38 -15.05 8.44
C SER A 251 -10.44 -16.07 8.01
N TRP A 252 -11.14 -15.84 6.90
CA TRP A 252 -12.25 -16.68 6.41
C TRP A 252 -11.88 -17.73 5.35
N CYS A 253 -10.80 -17.52 4.58
CA CYS A 253 -10.22 -18.53 3.68
C CYS A 253 -9.58 -19.70 4.44
N GLY A 254 -9.45 -19.61 5.76
CA GLY A 254 -9.23 -20.78 6.62
C GLY A 254 -10.47 -21.67 6.80
N GLY A 255 -11.65 -21.26 6.33
CA GLY A 255 -12.95 -21.90 6.60
C GLY A 255 -13.85 -22.22 5.40
N CYS A 256 -13.60 -21.66 4.20
CA CYS A 256 -14.46 -21.91 3.02
C CYS A 256 -13.77 -22.81 1.98
N SER A 257 -13.79 -24.11 2.20
CA SER A 257 -13.62 -25.10 1.13
C SER A 257 -14.49 -26.31 1.42
N THR A 258 -15.72 -26.32 0.87
CA THR A 258 -16.41 -27.50 0.29
C THR A 258 -17.86 -27.14 -0.04
N ALA A 259 -18.12 -26.70 -1.28
CA ALA A 259 -19.37 -27.05 -1.95
C ALA A 259 -18.98 -28.06 -3.04
N PRO A 260 -19.34 -29.35 -2.91
CA PRO A 260 -18.93 -30.37 -3.87
C PRO A 260 -19.75 -30.24 -5.15
N ILE A 261 -19.09 -29.96 -6.27
CA ILE A 261 -19.63 -30.19 -7.60
C ILE A 261 -19.59 -31.72 -7.82
N HIS A 262 -20.77 -32.35 -7.88
CA HIS A 262 -20.90 -33.74 -8.29
C HIS A 262 -20.62 -33.84 -9.80
N SER A 263 -19.52 -34.51 -10.18
CA SER A 263 -19.36 -35.10 -11.50
C SER A 263 -19.38 -36.64 -11.38
N PRO A 264 -20.12 -37.34 -12.24
CA PRO A 264 -20.24 -38.80 -12.19
C PRO A 264 -18.94 -39.46 -12.64
N GLY A 265 -18.53 -40.50 -11.91
CA GLY A 265 -17.26 -41.20 -12.12
C GLY A 265 -17.22 -42.08 -13.39
N PRO A 266 -16.02 -42.47 -13.84
CA PRO A 266 -15.85 -43.38 -14.96
C PRO A 266 -15.89 -44.83 -14.46
N SER A 267 -16.82 -45.63 -14.98
CA SER A 267 -16.77 -47.09 -14.80
C SER A 267 -17.10 -47.82 -16.10
N ALA A 268 -16.17 -48.70 -16.47
CA ALA A 268 -16.37 -49.93 -17.22
C ALA A 268 -16.74 -49.82 -18.71
N SER A 269 -15.69 -49.74 -19.53
CA SER A 269 -15.66 -50.44 -20.81
C SER A 269 -15.56 -51.96 -20.55
N ALA A 270 -16.71 -52.63 -20.42
CA ALA A 270 -16.86 -54.07 -20.62
C ALA A 270 -18.36 -54.43 -20.61
N LEU A 271 -18.96 -54.61 -21.79
CA LEU A 271 -19.90 -55.69 -22.14
C LEU A 271 -20.74 -55.31 -23.37
N LEU A 272 -20.84 -56.26 -24.29
CA LEU A 272 -21.80 -56.40 -25.39
C LEU A 272 -21.47 -55.68 -26.71
N ARG A 273 -20.58 -56.34 -27.47
CA ARG A 273 -20.93 -56.75 -28.83
C ARG A 273 -22.06 -57.78 -28.74
N ALA A 274 -23.20 -57.47 -29.33
CA ALA A 274 -24.14 -58.37 -29.98
C ALA A 274 -24.91 -57.51 -30.98
#